data_AF-A0A3N5IX95-F1
#
_entry.id   AF-A0A3N5IX95-F1
#
_cell.length_a   1.000
_cell.length_b   1.000
_cell.length_c   1.000
_cell.angle_alpha   90.00
_cell.angle_beta   90.00
_cell.angle_gamma   90.00
#
_symmetry.space_group_name_H-M   'P 1'
#
loop_
_entity.id
_entity.type
_entity.pdbx_description
1 polymer ?
#
loop_
_entity_poly.entity_id
_entity_poly.type
_entity_poly.pdbx_seq_one_letter_code
_entity_poly.pdbx_strand_id
1 'polypeptide(L)'
;MTDRAYSADRGTQRTGQRTGQRTGQPWAAERKRLVIDLAACDRCEGCGVVCGPAFGDGAGAMLSLRERATFELVCRRCAHASCIVACPFDALGRDDAGGVIKRHNLRCVSCKSCA
;
A
#
# COMPACT_ATOMS: atom_id res chain seq x y z
N MET A 1 -9.28 -12.92 44.26
CA MET A 1 -9.58 -14.33 44.56
C MET A 1 -11.03 -14.55 44.13
N THR A 2 -11.42 -15.32 43.12
CA THR A 2 -10.78 -16.35 42.30
C THR A 2 -11.78 -16.66 41.18
N ASP A 3 -11.25 -16.98 40.00
CA ASP A 3 -11.76 -17.97 39.03
C ASP A 3 -13.26 -18.13 38.75
N ARG A 4 -13.57 -18.03 37.45
CA ARG A 4 -14.26 -19.06 36.62
C ARG A 4 -14.83 -18.38 35.38
N ALA A 5 -14.80 -18.92 34.19
CA ALA A 5 -14.13 -20.07 33.61
C ALA A 5 -14.37 -19.90 32.11
N TYR A 6 -13.33 -20.17 31.33
CA TYR A 6 -13.43 -20.68 29.97
C TYR A 6 -14.51 -21.79 29.90
N SER A 7 -15.47 -21.67 28.99
CA SER A 7 -16.25 -22.83 28.55
C SER A 7 -16.69 -22.66 27.11
N ALA A 8 -16.23 -23.65 26.36
CA ALA A 8 -16.43 -23.87 24.96
C ALA A 8 -17.87 -24.33 24.65
N ASP A 9 -18.33 -23.94 23.46
CA ASP A 9 -18.88 -24.87 22.47
C ASP A 9 -20.12 -25.69 22.85
N ARG A 10 -21.27 -25.34 22.27
CA ARG A 10 -21.84 -26.11 21.15
C ARG A 10 -23.28 -25.69 20.82
N GLY A 11 -23.50 -25.56 19.51
CA GLY A 11 -24.73 -26.02 18.85
C GLY A 11 -25.85 -24.99 18.74
N THR A 12 -26.22 -24.66 17.50
CA THR A 12 -27.30 -25.41 16.84
C THR A 12 -27.33 -25.07 15.36
N GLN A 13 -27.28 -26.14 14.57
CA GLN A 13 -27.55 -26.17 13.14
C GLN A 13 -29.04 -25.90 12.86
N ARG A 14 -29.34 -25.68 11.58
CA ARG A 14 -30.61 -25.28 10.93
C ARG A 14 -30.63 -23.77 10.73
N THR A 15 -30.76 -23.26 9.51
CA THR A 15 -31.76 -23.63 8.51
C THR A 15 -31.34 -23.10 7.14
N GLY A 16 -31.79 -23.79 6.09
CA GLY A 16 -32.18 -23.08 4.88
C GLY A 16 -31.19 -23.20 3.74
N GLN A 17 -31.35 -24.29 3.00
CA GLN A 17 -31.25 -24.24 1.55
C GLN A 17 -31.96 -22.97 1.05
N ARG A 18 -31.19 -21.95 0.64
CA ARG A 18 -31.63 -21.05 -0.42
C ARG A 18 -30.90 -21.47 -1.67
N THR A 19 -31.53 -22.43 -2.34
CA THR A 19 -31.62 -22.48 -3.79
C THR A 19 -31.77 -21.05 -4.32
N GLY A 20 -30.66 -20.51 -4.78
CA GLY A 20 -30.54 -19.16 -5.27
C GLY A 20 -29.35 -19.14 -6.20
N GLN A 21 -29.57 -19.70 -7.38
CA GLN A 21 -28.74 -19.54 -8.55
C GLN A 21 -28.33 -18.06 -8.64
N ARG A 22 -27.11 -17.71 -8.22
CA ARG A 22 -26.42 -16.59 -8.84
C ARG A 22 -25.76 -17.18 -10.07
N THR A 23 -26.60 -17.25 -11.10
CA THR A 23 -26.23 -17.26 -12.52
C THR A 23 -24.89 -16.55 -12.73
N GLY A 24 -24.08 -17.18 -13.59
CA GLY A 24 -22.71 -16.80 -13.89
C GLY A 24 -22.52 -15.29 -13.97
N GLN A 25 -21.60 -14.79 -13.14
CA GLN A 25 -21.01 -13.49 -13.31
C GLN A 25 -19.66 -13.70 -14.03
N PRO A 26 -19.54 -13.38 -15.32
CA PRO A 26 -18.38 -13.73 -16.16
C PRO A 26 -17.11 -12.90 -15.86
N TRP A 27 -17.06 -12.20 -14.73
CA TRP A 27 -16.02 -11.22 -14.39
C TRP A 27 -15.16 -11.62 -13.19
N ALA A 28 -14.95 -12.91 -12.92
CA ALA A 28 -13.83 -13.31 -12.07
C ALA A 28 -12.50 -12.98 -12.80
N ALA A 29 -12.21 -11.68 -12.89
CA ALA A 29 -11.01 -11.13 -13.49
C ALA A 29 -9.84 -11.71 -12.72
N GLU A 30 -8.99 -12.43 -13.43
CA GLU A 30 -7.72 -12.91 -12.91
C GLU A 30 -7.01 -11.75 -12.21
N ARG A 31 -6.88 -11.85 -10.88
CA ARG A 31 -6.29 -10.79 -10.04
C ARG A 31 -4.78 -10.80 -10.26
N LYS A 32 -4.31 -10.00 -11.22
CA LYS A 32 -2.87 -9.77 -11.43
C LYS A 32 -2.28 -9.09 -10.19
N ARG A 33 -1.21 -9.68 -9.64
CA ARG A 33 -0.45 -9.15 -8.51
C ARG A 33 0.95 -8.80 -8.98
N LEU A 34 1.44 -7.64 -8.56
CA LEU A 34 2.83 -7.21 -8.77
C LEU A 34 3.60 -7.39 -7.45
N VAL A 35 4.70 -8.13 -7.49
CA VAL A 35 5.62 -8.29 -6.35
C VAL A 35 6.92 -7.58 -6.71
N ILE A 36 7.40 -6.72 -5.82
CA ILE A 36 8.62 -5.94 -5.99
C ILE A 36 9.57 -6.30 -4.86
N ASP A 37 10.75 -6.83 -5.19
CA ASP A 37 11.84 -6.98 -4.23
C ASP A 37 12.61 -5.66 -4.14
N LEU A 38 12.37 -4.91 -3.06
CA LEU A 38 13.02 -3.62 -2.83
C LEU A 38 14.53 -3.75 -2.67
N ALA A 39 15.02 -4.82 -2.03
CA ALA A 39 16.45 -5.05 -1.86
C ALA A 39 17.14 -5.36 -3.19
N ALA A 40 16.43 -6.00 -4.14
CA ALA A 40 16.92 -6.17 -5.50
C ALA A 40 16.94 -4.85 -6.28
N CYS A 41 15.87 -4.05 -6.18
CA CYS A 41 15.79 -2.75 -6.86
C CYS A 41 16.87 -1.75 -6.41
N ASP A 42 17.28 -1.80 -5.14
CA ASP A 42 18.29 -0.90 -4.57
C ASP A 42 19.71 -1.14 -5.15
N ARG A 43 19.95 -2.27 -5.83
CA ARG A 43 21.25 -2.62 -6.42
C ARG A 43 21.44 -2.15 -7.86
N CYS A 44 20.41 -1.55 -8.47
CA CYS A 44 20.46 -1.11 -9.86
C CYS A 44 20.93 0.35 -9.96
N GLU A 45 21.86 0.66 -10.87
CA GLU A 45 22.26 2.03 -11.18
C GLU A 45 21.15 2.82 -11.90
N GLY A 46 20.28 2.11 -12.63
CA GLY A 46 19.09 2.64 -13.28
C GLY A 46 18.03 1.56 -13.44
N CYS A 47 16.76 1.95 -13.47
CA CYS A 47 15.67 1.00 -13.65
C CYS A 47 15.47 0.68 -15.14
N GLY A 48 15.83 -0.53 -15.57
CA GLY A 48 15.66 -1.00 -16.95
C GLY A 48 14.25 -1.51 -17.28
N VAL A 49 13.29 -1.39 -16.37
CA VAL A 49 11.92 -1.87 -16.60
C VAL A 49 11.20 -0.93 -17.57
N VAL A 50 10.84 -1.45 -18.74
CA VAL A 50 10.07 -0.72 -19.74
C VAL A 50 8.59 -0.75 -19.37
N CYS A 51 8.06 0.41 -19.00
CA CYS A 51 6.72 0.55 -18.43
C CYS A 51 5.65 0.76 -19.50
N GLY A 52 5.73 0.04 -20.63
CA GLY A 52 4.79 0.16 -21.75
C GLY A 52 4.76 1.56 -22.42
N PRO A 53 4.10 1.68 -23.58
CA PRO A 53 4.15 2.91 -24.38
C PRO A 53 3.47 4.13 -23.73
N ALA A 54 2.54 3.91 -22.78
CA ALA A 54 1.81 4.99 -22.11
C ALA A 54 2.65 5.75 -21.06
N PHE A 55 3.76 5.17 -20.59
CA PHE A 55 4.64 5.80 -19.59
C PHE A 55 5.98 6.26 -20.20
N GLY A 56 6.07 6.28 -21.53
CA GLY A 56 7.28 6.61 -22.28
C GLY A 56 8.39 5.55 -22.17
N ASP A 57 9.51 5.88 -22.77
CA ASP A 57 10.82 5.21 -22.68
C ASP A 57 11.49 5.39 -21.29
N GLY A 58 10.81 6.03 -20.34
CA GLY A 58 11.38 6.51 -19.09
C GLY A 58 11.18 5.61 -17.88
N ALA A 59 12.25 5.51 -17.07
CA ALA A 59 12.34 4.84 -15.77
C ALA A 59 11.39 5.36 -14.66
N GLY A 60 10.43 6.24 -14.97
CA GLY A 60 9.64 7.00 -14.00
C GLY A 60 8.51 6.22 -13.32
N ALA A 61 7.89 5.26 -14.01
CA ALA A 61 6.75 4.53 -13.43
C ALA A 61 7.19 3.58 -12.31
N MET A 62 8.34 2.92 -12.44
CA MET A 62 8.94 2.13 -11.35
C MET A 62 9.37 2.99 -10.17
N LEU A 63 9.86 4.22 -10.40
CA LEU A 63 10.25 5.13 -9.32
C LEU A 63 9.07 5.45 -8.39
N SER A 64 7.90 5.73 -8.97
CA SER A 64 6.69 6.02 -8.20
C SER A 64 6.19 4.80 -7.41
N LEU A 65 6.32 3.59 -7.98
CA LEU A 65 5.97 2.34 -7.30
C LEU A 65 6.94 2.00 -6.17
N ARG A 66 8.25 2.19 -6.39
CA ARG A 66 9.28 1.99 -5.38
C ARG A 66 9.08 2.94 -4.21
N GLU A 67 8.84 4.23 -4.47
CA GLU A 67 8.53 5.19 -3.41
C GLU A 67 7.33 4.75 -2.58
N ARG A 68 6.22 4.39 -3.23
CA ARG A 68 5.01 3.96 -2.54
C ARG A 68 5.24 2.70 -1.71
N ALA A 69 5.93 1.70 -2.26
CA ALA A 69 6.27 0.47 -1.56
C ALA A 69 7.18 0.73 -0.36
N THR A 70 8.18 1.62 -0.51
CA THR A 70 9.07 2.03 0.57
C THR A 70 8.29 2.76 1.67
N PHE A 71 7.41 3.71 1.35
CA PHE A 71 6.61 4.39 2.36
C PHE A 71 5.65 3.44 3.06
N GLU A 72 5.07 2.46 2.37
CA GLU A 72 4.22 1.48 3.05
C GLU A 72 4.96 0.60 4.05
N LEU A 73 6.21 0.27 3.74
CA LEU A 73 7.06 -0.55 4.58
C LEU A 73 7.68 0.25 5.75
N VAL A 74 8.14 1.48 5.48
CA VAL A 74 8.95 2.27 6.42
C VAL A 74 8.11 3.24 7.24
N CYS A 75 6.99 3.75 6.72
CA CYS A 75 6.17 4.73 7.43
C CYS A 75 5.58 4.11 8.70
N ARG A 76 5.96 4.66 9.85
CA ARG A 76 5.45 4.26 11.17
C ARG A 76 4.08 4.83 11.50
N ARG A 77 3.48 5.61 10.59
CA ARG A 77 2.15 6.23 10.75
C ARG A 77 2.04 7.06 12.04
N CYS A 78 3.14 7.74 12.40
CA CYS A 78 3.28 8.50 13.65
C CYS A 78 2.12 9.50 13.82
N ALA A 79 1.55 9.59 15.02
CA ALA A 79 0.56 10.63 15.33
C ALA A 79 1.17 12.03 15.12
N HIS A 80 2.37 12.25 15.66
CA HIS A 80 3.19 13.43 15.41
C HIS A 80 4.19 13.14 14.29
N ALA A 81 3.83 13.51 13.06
CA ALA A 81 4.62 13.19 11.87
C ALA A 81 5.76 14.20 11.65
N SER A 82 6.91 13.99 12.29
CA SER A 82 8.08 14.87 12.16
C SER A 82 8.54 15.05 10.71
N CYS A 83 8.41 14.03 9.86
CA CYS A 83 8.72 14.13 8.43
C CYS A 83 7.83 15.13 7.67
N ILE A 84 6.55 15.25 8.04
CA ILE A 84 5.62 16.23 7.46
C ILE A 84 6.00 17.63 7.94
N VAL A 85 6.17 17.79 9.26
CA VAL A 85 6.54 19.08 9.88
C VAL A 85 7.89 19.60 9.38
N ALA A 86 8.83 18.70 9.11
CA ALA A 86 10.16 19.05 8.62
C ALA A 86 10.18 19.53 7.17
N CYS A 87 9.11 19.36 6.39
CA CYS A 87 9.10 19.76 4.99
C CYS A 87 8.75 21.25 4.84
N PRO A 88 9.68 22.12 4.43
CA PRO A 88 9.40 23.56 4.31
C PRO A 88 8.56 23.94 3.07
N PHE A 89 8.23 22.96 2.22
CA PHE A 89 7.50 23.16 0.96
C PHE A 89 6.14 22.44 0.95
N ASP A 90 5.69 21.93 2.10
CA ASP A 90 4.42 21.17 2.21
C ASP A 90 4.28 20.07 1.15
N ALA A 91 5.40 19.38 0.88
CA ALA A 91 5.51 18.35 -0.14
C ALA A 91 5.17 16.95 0.39
N LEU A 92 5.03 16.78 1.71
CA LEU A 92 4.61 15.53 2.35
C LEU A 92 3.25 15.72 3.01
N GLY A 93 2.34 14.78 2.77
CA GLY A 93 1.04 14.70 3.41
C GLY A 93 0.67 13.26 3.73
N ARG A 94 -0.40 13.04 4.49
CA ARG A 94 -1.01 11.72 4.60
C ARG A 94 -1.79 11.43 3.32
N ASP A 95 -1.84 10.17 2.92
CA ASP A 95 -2.73 9.72 1.85
C ASP A 95 -4.20 9.88 2.25
N ASP A 96 -5.11 9.69 1.28
CA ASP A 96 -6.54 9.90 1.48
C ASP A 96 -7.15 8.89 2.48
N ALA A 97 -6.48 7.75 2.68
CA ALA A 97 -6.82 6.77 3.72
C ALA A 97 -6.27 7.16 5.11
N GLY A 98 -5.52 8.25 5.22
CA GLY A 98 -5.00 8.84 6.45
C GLY A 98 -3.83 8.09 7.10
N GLY A 99 -3.34 7.03 6.45
CA GLY A 99 -2.45 6.05 7.07
C GLY A 99 -0.98 6.31 6.77
N VAL A 100 -0.65 6.46 5.49
CA VAL A 100 0.74 6.45 5.01
C VAL A 100 1.07 7.79 4.37
N ILE A 101 2.33 8.21 4.48
CA ILE A 101 2.75 9.46 3.87
C ILE A 101 2.82 9.33 2.34
N LYS A 102 2.44 10.40 1.65
CA LYS A 102 2.54 10.56 0.20
C LYS A 102 3.34 11.81 -0.10
N ARG A 103 4.23 11.72 -1.08
CA ARG A 103 5.00 12.87 -1.58
C ARG A 103 4.30 13.50 -2.77
N HIS A 104 4.15 14.81 -2.75
CA HIS A 104 3.69 15.61 -3.87
C HIS A 104 4.90 16.01 -4.71
N ASN A 105 5.17 15.23 -5.76
CA ASN A 105 6.38 15.37 -6.59
C ASN A 105 6.56 16.78 -7.17
N LEU A 106 5.46 17.47 -7.50
CA LEU A 106 5.50 18.83 -8.04
C LEU A 106 5.81 19.92 -7.01
N ARG A 107 5.75 19.61 -5.70
CA ARG A 107 6.13 20.52 -4.61
C ARG A 107 7.52 20.22 -4.05
N CYS A 108 7.96 18.97 -4.19
CA CYS A 108 9.22 18.51 -3.60
C CYS A 108 10.43 19.04 -4.38
N VAL A 109 11.29 19.81 -3.73
CA VAL A 109 12.55 20.32 -4.32
C VAL A 109 13.80 19.54 -3.89
N SER A 110 13.64 18.37 -3.26
CA SER A 110 14.76 17.51 -2.82
C SER A 110 15.75 18.18 -1.85
N CYS A 111 15.24 19.03 -0.94
CA CYS A 111 16.05 19.66 0.11
C CYS A 111 16.52 18.67 1.20
N LYS A 112 15.88 17.50 1.30
CA LYS A 112 16.19 16.38 2.21
C LYS A 112 15.94 16.64 3.71
N SER A 113 15.22 17.70 4.08
CA SER A 113 14.87 17.98 5.49
C SER A 113 14.01 16.89 6.15
N CYS A 114 13.26 16.13 5.36
CA CYS A 114 12.36 15.07 5.82
C CYS A 114 12.95 13.66 5.75
N ALA A 115 14.22 13.53 5.36
CA ALA A 115 14.94 12.26 5.21
C ALA A 115 15.52 11.76 6.53
#